data_AF-A0A7W9SRM0-F1
#
_entry.id   AF-A0A7W9SRM0-F1
#
_cell.length_a   1.000
_cell.length_b   1.000
_cell.length_c   1.000
_cell.angle_alpha   90.00
_cell.angle_beta   90.00
_cell.angle_gamma   90.00
#
_symmetry.space_group_name_H-M   'P 1'
#
loop_
_entity.id
_entity.type
_entity.pdbx_description
1 polymer ?
#
loop_
_entity_poly.entity_id
_entity_poly.type
_entity_poly.pdbx_seq_one_letter_code
_entity_poly.pdbx_strand_id
1 'polypeptide(L)'
;MLILYAIAALLLGGATLYFVKKSIEVRKFLAGAFFVSSGVLLYLSLAKVSVPILGTAMIQTPELAGTRSAIHFVFFLLCFYFGFLKKPTERPA
;
A
#
# COMPACT_ATOMS: atom_id res chain seq x y z
N MET A 1 -1.88 11.46 -20.80
CA MET A 1 -2.57 11.02 -19.57
C MET A 1 -2.01 9.70 -19.04
N LEU A 2 -2.20 8.55 -19.71
CA LEU A 2 -1.70 7.24 -19.23
C LEU A 2 -0.20 7.20 -18.92
N ILE A 3 0.64 7.72 -19.83
CA ILE A 3 2.10 7.76 -19.65
C ILE A 3 2.48 8.60 -18.41
N LEU A 4 1.78 9.72 -18.18
CA LEU A 4 2.01 10.57 -17.02
C LEU A 4 1.68 9.84 -15.71
N TYR A 5 0.56 9.10 -15.67
CA TYR A 5 0.21 8.27 -14.51
C TYR A 5 1.24 7.15 -14.27
N ALA A 6 1.74 6.52 -15.33
CA ALA A 6 2.78 5.50 -15.21
C ALA A 6 4.09 6.07 -14.65
N ILE A 7 4.53 7.22 -15.15
CA ILE A 7 5.73 7.92 -14.63
C ILE A 7 5.52 8.30 -13.16
N ALA A 8 4.37 8.88 -12.80
CA ALA A 8 4.07 9.23 -11.42
C ALA A 8 4.08 8.01 -10.50
N ALA A 9 3.48 6.89 -10.93
CA ALA A 9 3.46 5.65 -10.17
C ALA A 9 4.88 5.09 -9.96
N LEU A 10 5.74 5.13 -10.99
CA LEU A 10 7.13 4.69 -10.89
C LEU A 10 7.95 5.56 -9.93
N LEU A 11 7.80 6.88 -10.02
CA LEU A 11 8.53 7.82 -9.14
C LEU A 11 8.09 7.66 -7.68
N LEU A 12 6.79 7.62 -7.41
CA LEU A 12 6.25 7.46 -6.06
C LEU A 12 6.56 6.07 -5.49
N GLY A 13 6.43 5.02 -6.31
CA GLY A 13 6.80 3.66 -5.94
C GLY A 13 8.29 3.55 -5.60
N GLY A 14 9.15 4.07 -6.48
CA GLY A 14 10.60 4.08 -6.28
C GLY A 14 11.03 4.84 -5.02
N ALA A 15 10.47 6.04 -4.79
CA ALA A 15 10.71 6.81 -3.57
C ALA A 15 10.28 6.04 -2.32
N THR A 16 9.09 5.43 -2.34
CA THR A 16 8.58 4.62 -1.22
C THR A 16 9.51 3.44 -0.91
N LEU A 17 9.94 2.70 -1.94
CA LEU A 17 10.87 1.57 -1.77
C LEU A 17 12.22 2.00 -1.18
N TYR A 18 12.75 3.14 -1.62
CA TYR A 18 13.97 3.71 -1.05
C TYR A 18 13.83 4.01 0.45
N PHE A 19 12.75 4.70 0.84
CA PHE A 19 12.52 5.08 2.23
C PHE A 19 12.17 3.90 3.15
N VAL A 20 11.44 2.89 2.65
CA VAL A 20 11.16 1.62 3.36
C VAL A 20 12.44 0.89 3.76
N LYS A 21 13.45 0.90 2.88
CA LYS A 21 14.75 0.30 3.17
C LYS A 21 15.53 1.12 4.19
N LYS A 22 15.46 2.45 4.10
CA LYS A 22 16.29 3.38 4.88
C LYS A 22 15.77 3.61 6.30
N SER A 23 14.46 3.68 6.51
CA SER A 23 13.86 4.15 7.78
C SER A 23 12.88 3.14 8.37
N ILE A 24 13.06 2.80 9.65
CA ILE A 24 12.12 1.96 10.40
C ILE A 24 10.79 2.69 10.64
N GLU A 25 10.82 4.00 10.88
CA GLU A 25 9.61 4.80 11.12
C GLU A 25 8.72 4.84 9.87
N VAL A 26 9.32 4.85 8.67
CA VAL A 26 8.58 4.72 7.41
C VAL A 26 7.88 3.37 7.31
N ARG A 27 8.53 2.27 7.74
CA ARG A 27 7.89 0.96 7.78
C ARG A 27 6.71 0.92 8.77
N LYS A 28 6.86 1.51 9.94
CA LYS A 28 5.78 1.62 10.94
C LYS A 28 4.59 2.42 10.41
N PHE A 29 4.87 3.58 9.80
CA PHE A 29 3.84 4.41 9.16
C PHE A 29 3.11 3.64 8.05
N LEU A 30 3.86 3.00 7.14
CA LEU A 30 3.27 2.24 6.05
C LEU A 30 2.49 1.02 6.51
N ALA A 31 2.89 0.37 7.61
CA ALA A 31 2.08 -0.70 8.21
C ALA A 31 0.66 -0.20 8.54
N GLY A 32 0.56 0.95 9.21
CA GLY A 32 -0.74 1.59 9.48
C GLY A 32 -1.50 1.95 8.20
N ALA A 33 -0.84 2.60 7.24
CA ALA A 33 -1.48 3.01 5.98
C ALA A 33 -2.00 1.81 5.16
N PHE A 34 -1.23 0.73 5.08
CA PHE A 34 -1.63 -0.50 4.38
C PHE A 34 -2.75 -1.24 5.11
N PHE A 35 -2.76 -1.25 6.44
CA PHE A 35 -3.84 -1.85 7.23
C PHE A 35 -5.17 -1.13 6.99
N VAL A 36 -5.19 0.19 7.11
CA VAL A 36 -6.39 1.01 6.85
C VAL A 36 -6.87 0.84 5.41
N SER A 37 -5.95 0.89 4.45
CA SER A 37 -6.28 0.70 3.03
C SER A 37 -6.86 -0.69 2.76
N SER A 38 -6.29 -1.73 3.35
CA SER A 38 -6.81 -3.10 3.25
C SER A 38 -8.23 -3.20 3.79
N GLY A 39 -8.50 -2.61 4.96
CA GLY A 39 -9.83 -2.58 5.57
C GLY A 39 -10.88 -1.85 4.71
N VAL A 40 -10.55 -0.65 4.21
CA VAL A 40 -11.46 0.11 3.31
C VAL A 40 -11.75 -0.67 2.04
N LEU A 41 -10.72 -1.25 1.41
CA LEU A 41 -10.88 -2.02 0.18
C LEU A 41 -11.66 -3.33 0.41
N LEU A 42 -11.45 -3.99 1.56
CA LEU A 42 -12.20 -5.18 1.95
C LEU A 42 -13.67 -4.83 2.15
N TYR A 43 -13.96 -3.73 2.84
CA TYR A 43 -15.32 -3.24 3.03
C TYR A 43 -16.02 -2.99 1.70
N LEU A 44 -15.39 -2.27 0.76
CA LEU A 44 -15.97 -2.01 -0.56
C LEU A 44 -16.25 -3.31 -1.34
N SER A 45 -15.35 -4.30 -1.23
CA SER A 45 -15.52 -5.63 -1.84
C SER A 45 -16.72 -6.38 -1.26
N LEU A 46 -16.85 -6.42 0.07
CA LEU A 46 -17.93 -7.11 0.78
C LEU A 46 -19.28 -6.41 0.58
N ALA A 47 -19.28 -5.08 0.60
CA ALA A 47 -20.46 -4.25 0.38
C ALA A 47 -20.88 -4.18 -1.10
N LYS A 48 -20.12 -4.80 -2.02
CA LYS A 48 -20.37 -4.79 -3.47
C LYS A 48 -20.49 -3.37 -4.05
N VAL A 49 -19.68 -2.44 -3.55
CA VAL A 49 -19.67 -1.03 -3.97
C VAL A 49 -18.61 -0.81 -5.05
N SER A 50 -19.06 -0.34 -6.21
CA SER A 50 -18.19 0.15 -7.28
C SER A 50 -17.89 1.64 -7.08
N VAL A 51 -16.61 2.03 -7.16
CA VAL A 51 -16.18 3.42 -6.96
C VAL A 51 -15.56 3.97 -8.24
N PRO A 52 -16.08 5.06 -8.82
CA PRO A 52 -15.46 5.71 -9.97
C PRO A 52 -14.15 6.39 -9.54
N ILE A 53 -13.09 6.20 -10.33
CA ILE A 53 -11.81 6.87 -10.08
C ILE A 53 -11.91 8.28 -10.65
N LEU A 54 -11.97 9.27 -9.76
CA LEU A 54 -12.08 10.69 -10.10
C LEU A 54 -11.09 11.11 -11.19
N GLY A 55 -11.59 11.80 -12.21
CA GLY A 55 -10.78 12.27 -13.33
C GLY A 55 -10.43 11.19 -14.38
N THR A 56 -11.00 9.99 -14.28
CA THR A 56 -10.80 8.92 -15.27
C THR A 56 -12.12 8.24 -15.64
N ALA A 57 -12.15 7.51 -16.75
CA ALA A 57 -13.27 6.64 -17.12
C ALA A 57 -13.21 5.26 -16.43
N MET A 58 -12.28 5.06 -15.48
CA MET A 58 -12.07 3.77 -14.82
C MET A 58 -12.97 3.62 -13.59
N ILE A 59 -13.48 2.40 -13.41
CA ILE A 59 -14.29 2.01 -12.26
C ILE A 59 -13.51 1.00 -11.44
N GLN A 60 -13.39 1.24 -10.14
CA GLN A 60 -12.90 0.25 -9.21
C GLN A 60 -14.05 -0.69 -8.84
N THR A 61 -14.02 -1.90 -9.39
CA THR A 61 -15.04 -2.93 -9.11
C THR A 61 -14.81 -3.59 -7.74
N PRO A 62 -15.83 -4.24 -7.16
CA PRO A 62 -15.71 -4.97 -5.90
C PRO A 62 -14.63 -6.06 -5.94
N GLU A 63 -14.49 -6.78 -7.04
CA GLU A 63 -13.49 -7.86 -7.22
C GLU A 63 -12.08 -7.29 -7.23
N LEU A 64 -11.90 -6.15 -7.90
CA LEU A 64 -10.63 -5.43 -7.90
C LEU A 64 -10.31 -4.87 -6.51
N ALA A 65 -11.31 -4.37 -5.79
CA ALA A 65 -11.14 -3.92 -4.40
C ALA A 65 -10.72 -5.08 -3.49
N GLY A 66 -11.34 -6.25 -3.60
CA GLY A 66 -10.97 -7.45 -2.85
C GLY A 66 -9.53 -7.90 -3.13
N THR A 67 -9.15 -7.95 -4.42
CA THR A 67 -7.77 -8.29 -4.82
C THR A 67 -6.77 -7.30 -4.24
N ARG A 68 -7.05 -5.99 -4.34
CA ARG A 68 -6.16 -4.96 -3.79
C ARG A 68 -6.11 -5.01 -2.26
N SER A 69 -7.21 -5.33 -1.59
CA SER A 69 -7.24 -5.49 -0.13
C SER A 69 -6.27 -6.57 0.33
N ALA A 70 -6.25 -7.72 -0.35
CA ALA A 70 -5.31 -8.80 -0.07
C ALA A 70 -3.84 -8.36 -0.27
N ILE A 71 -3.54 -7.65 -1.37
CA ILE A 71 -2.19 -7.11 -1.63
C ILE A 71 -1.78 -6.14 -0.52
N HIS A 72 -2.67 -5.21 -0.13
CA HIS A 72 -2.37 -4.25 0.95
C HIS A 72 -2.21 -4.96 2.29
N PHE A 73 -2.97 -6.03 2.54
CA PHE A 73 -2.82 -6.82 3.77
C PHE A 73 -1.44 -7.50 3.83
N VAL A 74 -0.96 -8.06 2.72
CA VAL A 74 0.40 -8.62 2.64
C VAL A 74 1.45 -7.55 2.91
N PHE A 75 1.32 -6.36 2.32
CA PHE A 75 2.25 -5.25 2.59
C PHE A 75 2.17 -4.75 4.03
N PHE A 76 0.99 -4.74 4.64
CA PHE A 76 0.82 -4.50 6.07
C PHE A 76 1.62 -5.51 6.88
N LEU A 77 1.46 -6.82 6.65
CA LEU A 77 2.18 -7.85 7.39
C LEU A 77 3.70 -7.70 7.27
N LEU A 78 4.19 -7.43 6.04
CA LEU A 78 5.62 -7.19 5.81
C LEU A 78 6.12 -5.95 6.56
N CYS A 79 5.46 -4.81 6.41
CA CYS A 79 5.85 -3.56 7.05
C CYS A 79 5.73 -3.64 8.57
N PHE A 80 4.68 -4.31 9.08
CA PHE A 80 4.46 -4.52 10.49
C PHE A 80 5.57 -5.39 11.10
N TYR A 81 5.88 -6.51 10.45
CA TYR A 81 6.95 -7.40 10.89
C TYR A 81 8.30 -6.67 10.92
N PHE A 82 8.70 -6.01 9.83
CA PHE A 82 10.00 -5.32 9.76
C PHE A 82 10.04 -3.96 10.47
N GLY A 83 8.89 -3.40 10.83
CA GLY A 83 8.75 -2.11 11.51
C GLY A 83 8.64 -2.22 13.04
N PHE A 84 7.98 -3.27 13.54
CA PHE A 84 7.70 -3.44 14.97
C PHE A 84 8.30 -4.71 15.57
N LEU A 85 8.29 -5.84 14.85
CA LEU A 85 8.65 -7.14 15.43
C LEU A 85 10.13 -7.50 15.25
N LYS A 86 10.69 -7.25 14.06
CA LYS A 86 12.09 -7.54 13.77
C LYS A 86 12.96 -6.45 14.40
N LYS A 87 13.77 -6.83 15.40
CA LYS A 87 14.80 -5.95 15.96
C LYS A 87 15.76 -5.51 14.84
N PRO A 88 16.16 -4.23 14.79
CA PRO A 88 17.22 -3.79 13.89
C PRO A 88 18.45 -4.66 14.16
N THR A 89 18.99 -5.31 13.13
CA THR A 89 20.32 -5.91 13.24
C THR A 89 21.26 -4.76 13.60
N GLU A 90 21.92 -4.86 14.75
CA GLU A 90 22.93 -3.89 15.17
C GLU A 90 23.91 -3.70 14.01
N ARG A 91 23.99 -2.46 13.50
CA ARG A 91 25.07 -2.12 12.58
C ARG A 91 26.29 -1.93 13.49
N PRO A 92 27.38 -2.70 13.33
CA PRO A 92 28.57 -2.50 14.15
C PRO A 92 28.96 -1.03 14.07
N ALA A 93 29.20 -0.45 15.25
CA ALA A 93 29.55 0.95 15.43
C ALA A 93 30.85 1.31 14.71
#